data_AF-A0A8S3G8E0-F1
#
_entry.id   AF-A0A8S3G8E0-F1
#
_cell.length_a   1.000
_cell.length_b   1.000
_cell.length_c   1.000
_cell.angle_alpha   90.00
_cell.angle_beta   90.00
_cell.angle_gamma   90.00
#
_symmetry.space_group_name_H-M   'P 1'
#
loop_
_entity.id
_entity.type
_entity.pdbx_description
1 polymer ?
#
loop_
_entity_poly.entity_id
_entity_poly.type
_entity_poly.pdbx_seq_one_letter_code
_entity_poly.pdbx_strand_id
1 'polypeptide(L)' 'DEEDLPFKKGQILMIIKKVEPLWWLARNNLGDKGMIPANYVEYIRDDV' A
#
# COMPACT_ATOMS: atom_id res chain seq x y z
N ASP A 1 3.92 -6.21 14.68
CA ASP A 1 5.12 -5.78 13.95
C ASP A 1 4.71 -5.32 12.55
N GLU A 2 5.40 -4.32 12.00
CA GLU A 2 5.16 -3.80 10.65
C GLU A 2 6.07 -4.55 9.67
N GLU A 3 5.76 -5.82 9.39
CA GLU A 3 6.45 -6.60 8.36
C GLU A 3 5.99 -6.19 6.94
N ASP A 4 6.58 -6.79 5.91
CA ASP A 4 6.20 -6.57 4.53
C ASP A 4 4.78 -7.11 4.24
N LEU A 5 3.97 -6.30 3.55
CA LEU A 5 2.64 -6.71 3.08
C LEU A 5 2.77 -7.30 1.67
N PRO A 6 2.46 -8.58 1.42
CA PRO A 6 2.41 -9.12 0.07
C PRO A 6 1.18 -8.61 -0.69
N PHE A 7 1.38 -8.22 -1.95
CA PHE A 7 0.32 -7.77 -2.85
C PHE A 7 0.61 -8.13 -4.31
N LYS A 8 -0.38 -7.98 -5.18
CA LYS A 8 -0.28 -8.31 -6.61
C LYS A 8 -0.68 -7.11 -7.48
N LYS A 9 -0.21 -7.09 -8.73
CA LYS A 9 -0.59 -6.08 -9.73
C LYS A 9 -2.12 -6.00 -9.83
N GLY A 10 -2.66 -4.79 -9.79
CA GLY A 10 -4.10 -4.52 -9.86
C GLY A 10 -4.84 -4.63 -8.51
N GLN A 11 -4.15 -5.01 -7.43
CA GLN A 11 -4.75 -4.99 -6.10
C GLN A 11 -4.82 -3.56 -5.57
N ILE A 12 -5.97 -3.19 -4.99
CA ILE A 12 -6.14 -1.90 -4.34
C ILE A 12 -5.71 -1.99 -2.89
N LEU A 13 -4.85 -1.05 -2.47
CA LEU A 13 -4.34 -0.94 -1.11
C LEU A 13 -4.73 0.42 -0.53
N MET A 14 -5.08 0.44 0.75
CA MET A 14 -5.33 1.67 1.48
C MET A 14 -4.05 2.13 2.16
N ILE A 15 -3.52 3.29 1.77
CA ILE A 15 -2.35 3.87 2.43
C ILE A 15 -2.76 4.40 3.80
N ILE A 16 -2.12 3.88 4.86
CA ILE A 16 -2.36 4.29 6.26
C ILE A 16 -1.40 5.40 6.65
N LYS A 17 -0.11 5.23 6.34
CA LYS A 17 0.95 6.18 6.72
C LYS A 17 2.12 6.11 5.74
N LYS A 18 2.69 7.27 5.39
CA LYS A 18 3.95 7.35 4.66
C LYS A 18 5.09 7.45 5.67
N VAL A 19 5.67 6.31 6.02
CA VAL A 19 6.70 6.22 7.07
C VAL A 19 8.02 6.82 6.57
N GLU A 20 8.39 6.47 5.33
CA GLU A 20 9.56 6.98 4.61
C GLU A 20 9.19 7.34 3.15
N PRO A 21 10.08 8.04 2.40
CA PRO A 21 9.80 8.41 1.02
C PRO A 21 9.42 7.22 0.12
N LEU A 22 10.10 6.08 0.27
CA LEU A 22 9.90 4.89 -0.56
C LEU A 22 9.19 3.74 0.14
N TRP A 23 8.87 3.87 1.43
CA TRP A 23 8.26 2.80 2.23
C TRP A 23 7.04 3.30 2.99
N TRP A 24 5.88 2.76 2.64
CA TRP A 24 4.58 3.18 3.20
C TRP A 24 3.92 2.01 3.93
N LEU A 25 3.21 2.33 5.01
CA LEU A 25 2.33 1.40 5.68
C LEU A 25 0.98 1.39 4.94
N ALA A 26 0.55 0.21 4.51
CA ALA A 26 -0.71 0.01 3.81
C ALA A 26 -1.57 -1.09 4.45
N ARG A 27 -2.84 -1.14 4.05
CA ARG A 27 -3.79 -2.20 4.39
C ARG A 27 -4.40 -2.80 3.12
N ASN A 28 -4.48 -4.13 3.03
CA ASN A 28 -5.20 -4.80 1.96
C ASN A 28 -6.72 -4.91 2.26
N ASN A 29 -7.49 -5.51 1.34
CA ASN A 29 -8.93 -5.71 1.50
C ASN A 29 -9.31 -6.80 2.53
N LEU A 30 -8.36 -7.67 2.93
CA LEU A 30 -8.54 -8.68 3.98
C LEU A 30 -8.32 -8.09 5.38
N GLY A 31 -7.78 -6.87 5.47
CA GLY A 31 -7.50 -6.17 6.71
C GLY A 31 -6.05 -6.26 7.18
N ASP A 32 -5.22 -7.06 6.50
CA ASP A 32 -3.79 -7.21 6.81
C ASP A 32 -3.05 -5.90 6.57
N LYS A 33 -2.08 -5.62 7.43
CA LYS A 33 -1.26 -4.41 7.38
C LYS A 33 0.20 -4.77 7.28
N GLY A 34 0.95 -3.94 6.57
CA GLY A 34 2.39 -4.05 6.47
C GLY A 34 3.00 -3.01 5.54
N MET A 35 4.32 -3.05 5.45
CA MET A 35 5.12 -2.16 4.64
C MET A 35 5.05 -2.54 3.16
N ILE A 36 4.99 -1.53 2.30
CA ILE A 36 5.06 -1.68 0.85
C ILE A 36 6.05 -0.68 0.25
N PRO A 37 6.72 -1.03 -0.86
CA PRO A 37 7.52 -0.11 -1.63
C PRO A 37 6.62 0.84 -2.47
N ALA A 38 6.77 2.15 -2.27
CA ALA A 38 5.94 3.18 -2.89
C ALA A 38 6.02 3.20 -4.42
N ASN A 39 7.13 2.75 -5.01
CA ASN A 39 7.34 2.71 -6.46
C ASN A 39 6.61 1.54 -7.17
N TYR A 40 5.93 0.67 -6.43
CA TYR A 40 5.12 -0.43 -6.98
C TYR A 40 3.63 -0.11 -7.02
N VAL A 41 3.24 1.07 -6.54
CA VAL A 41 1.85 1.50 -6.47
C VAL A 41 1.68 2.85 -7.14
N GLU A 42 0.46 3.10 -7.62
CA GLU A 42 0.04 4.38 -8.16
C GLU A 42 -1.24 4.83 -7.45
N TYR A 43 -1.49 6.14 -7.41
CA TYR A 43 -2.76 6.64 -6.91
C TYR A 43 -3.85 6.29 -7.93
N ILE A 44 -4.93 5.71 -7.43
CA ILE A 44 -6.16 5.57 -8.20
C ILE A 44 -6.74 6.97 -8.34
N ARG A 45 -6.80 7.48 -9.57
CA ARG A 45 -7.56 8.67 -9.88
C ARG A 45 -9.00 8.23 -10.10
N ASP A 46 -9.94 8.78 -9.33
CA ASP A 46 -11.33 8.78 -9.75
C ASP A 46 -11.45 9.86 -10.83
N ASP A 47 -11.35 9.44 -12.08
CA ASP A 47 -11.68 10.29 -13.22
C ASP A 47 -13.23 10.34 -13.31
N VAL A 48 -13.83 11.33 -12.63
CA VAL A 48 -15.24 11.72 -12.76
C VAL A 48 -15.40 12.92 -13.67
#